data_AF-A0A9P8PBI9-F1
#
_entry.id   AF-A0A9P8PBI9-F1
#
_cell.length_a   1.000
_cell.length_b   1.000
_cell.length_c   1.000
_cell.angle_alpha   90.00
_cell.angle_beta   90.00
_cell.angle_gamma   90.00
#
_symmetry.space_group_name_H-M   'P 1'
#
loop_
_entity.id
_entity.type
_entity.pdbx_description
1 polymer ?
#
loop_
_entity_poly.entity_id
_entity_poly.type
_entity_poly.pdbx_seq_one_letter_code
_entity_poly.pdbx_strand_id
1 'polypeptide(L)'
;MANRYLYTLQLSYLNNQTISIINNSKSVITRIPNTNGLLADPTDRDNLALLQHIKNGCSSNISSTTETFEQLVTSKLASLWTVKQTIKGEGGYGYVVSVPGLKDKGGDEKFKLRTSNCFLHGLFKGFLIEIEHLDDDIDQDDVPEGNNLIVKFTNSINKIKSLIDLYKFPEGNLCFNVLNETKLDYLSDLCQQYCDALQF
;
A
#
# COMPACT_ATOMS: atom_id res chain seq x y z
N MET A 1 15.12 -23.19 14.47
CA MET A 1 13.85 -22.77 13.85
C MET A 1 14.05 -21.37 13.31
N ALA A 2 13.73 -21.11 12.04
CA ALA A 2 13.83 -19.76 11.49
C ALA A 2 12.79 -18.86 12.18
N ASN A 3 13.21 -17.66 12.61
CA ASN A 3 12.28 -16.67 13.15
C ASN A 3 11.31 -16.26 12.04
N ARG A 4 10.01 -16.40 12.30
CA ARG A 4 8.96 -15.96 11.39
C ARG A 4 8.45 -14.60 11.85
N TYR A 5 8.27 -13.68 10.91
CA TYR A 5 7.77 -12.35 11.17
C TYR A 5 6.47 -12.13 10.39
N LEU A 6 5.49 -11.55 11.09
CA LEU A 6 4.26 -11.05 10.53
C LEU A 6 4.35 -9.53 10.59
N TYR A 7 4.29 -8.90 9.43
CA TYR A 7 4.19 -7.45 9.30
C TYR A 7 2.75 -7.08 8.98
N THR A 8 2.25 -6.01 9.58
CA THR A 8 0.92 -5.46 9.31
C THR A 8 1.06 -3.97 9.03
N LEU A 9 0.48 -3.53 7.92
CA LEU A 9 0.45 -2.14 7.49
C LEU A 9 -0.99 -1.66 7.44
N GLN A 10 -1.24 -0.53 8.10
CA GLN A 10 -2.49 0.20 8.02
C GLN A 10 -2.20 1.63 7.52
N LEU A 11 -2.86 2.00 6.43
CA LEU A 11 -2.68 3.29 5.77
C LEU A 11 -3.93 4.14 5.98
N SER A 12 -3.75 5.40 6.38
CA SER A 12 -4.86 6.30 6.70
C SER A 12 -5.78 6.60 5.51
N TYR A 13 -5.25 6.52 4.28
CA TYR A 13 -6.02 6.71 3.05
C TYR A 13 -6.69 5.43 2.54
N LEU A 14 -6.34 4.26 3.08
CA LEU A 14 -6.99 2.98 2.80
C LEU A 14 -7.90 2.61 3.96
N ASN A 15 -9.06 3.28 4.01
CA ASN A 15 -10.02 3.12 5.09
C ASN A 15 -10.38 1.65 5.32
N ASN A 16 -10.30 1.24 6.58
CA ASN A 16 -10.71 -0.08 7.05
C ASN A 16 -9.94 -1.26 6.43
N GLN A 17 -8.78 -1.03 5.82
CA GLN A 17 -7.94 -2.08 5.26
C GLN A 17 -6.68 -2.26 6.10
N THR A 18 -6.28 -3.51 6.28
CA THR A 18 -4.99 -3.91 6.85
C THR A 18 -4.33 -4.86 5.88
N ILE A 19 -3.11 -4.53 5.48
CA ILE A 19 -2.28 -5.36 4.61
C ILE A 19 -1.32 -6.12 5.52
N SER A 20 -1.24 -7.43 5.37
CA SER A 20 -0.40 -8.27 6.22
C SER A 20 0.54 -9.12 5.38
N ILE A 21 1.83 -9.15 5.71
CA ILE A 21 2.84 -9.96 5.03
C ILE A 21 3.50 -10.92 6.01
N ILE A 22 3.64 -12.18 5.60
CA ILE A 22 4.36 -13.21 6.36
C ILE A 22 5.66 -13.55 5.62
N ASN A 23 6.78 -13.33 6.31
CA ASN A 23 8.14 -13.64 5.83
C ASN A 23 8.43 -13.15 4.41
N ASN A 24 7.91 -11.99 4.01
CA ASN A 24 8.11 -11.41 2.68
C ASN A 24 7.78 -12.38 1.53
N SER A 25 6.80 -13.26 1.74
CA SER A 25 6.47 -14.33 0.77
C SER A 25 4.98 -14.43 0.45
N LYS A 26 4.13 -14.06 1.41
CA LYS A 26 2.68 -14.14 1.28
C LYS A 26 2.08 -12.89 1.87
N SER A 27 1.12 -12.32 1.16
CA SER A 27 0.33 -11.20 1.61
C SER A 27 -1.13 -11.60 1.79
N VAL A 28 -1.79 -10.96 2.75
CA VAL A 28 -3.23 -11.07 2.97
C VAL A 28 -3.75 -9.67 3.22
N ILE A 29 -4.77 -9.28 2.47
CA ILE A 29 -5.48 -8.02 2.66
C ILE A 29 -6.77 -8.34 3.39
N THR A 30 -6.94 -7.73 4.56
CA THR A 30 -8.18 -7.83 5.33
C THR A 30 -8.88 -6.49 5.32
N ARG A 31 -10.19 -6.49 5.15
CA ARG A 31 -11.01 -5.28 5.15
C ARG A 31 -12.15 -5.43 6.14
N ILE A 32 -12.36 -4.42 6.98
CA ILE A 32 -13.61 -4.29 7.72
C ILE A 32 -14.67 -3.80 6.72
N PRO A 33 -15.71 -4.60 6.43
CA PRO A 33 -16.75 -4.22 5.49
C PRO A 33 -17.50 -3.00 6.01
N ASN A 34 -17.40 -1.88 5.29
CA ASN A 34 -18.11 -0.66 5.65
C ASN A 34 -19.46 -0.67 4.93
N THR A 35 -20.50 -1.09 5.62
CA THR A 35 -21.80 -1.37 5.02
C THR A 35 -22.54 -0.12 4.53
N ASN A 36 -22.17 1.05 5.06
CA ASN A 36 -22.68 2.34 4.58
C ASN A 36 -22.28 2.63 3.12
N GLY A 37 -21.17 2.05 2.62
CA GLY A 37 -20.71 2.22 1.23
C GLY A 37 -21.19 1.12 0.26
N LEU A 38 -21.64 -0.03 0.77
CA LEU A 38 -22.03 -1.19 -0.06
C LEU A 38 -23.25 -0.94 -0.95
N LEU A 39 -24.08 0.05 -0.59
CA LEU A 39 -25.27 0.46 -1.34
C LEU A 39 -25.01 1.69 -2.23
N ALA A 40 -23.81 2.27 -2.19
CA ALA A 40 -23.50 3.51 -2.90
C ALA A 40 -23.11 3.25 -4.38
N ASP A 41 -22.50 2.10 -4.68
CA ASP A 41 -22.18 1.68 -6.05
C ASP A 41 -22.53 0.20 -6.28
N PRO A 42 -23.67 -0.08 -6.96
CA PRO A 42 -24.11 -1.44 -7.26
C PRO A 42 -23.32 -2.14 -8.38
N THR A 43 -22.35 -1.46 -9.01
CA THR A 43 -21.54 -2.02 -10.11
C THR A 43 -20.19 -2.58 -9.67
N ASP A 44 -19.76 -2.28 -8.44
CA ASP A 44 -18.51 -2.77 -7.88
C ASP A 44 -18.58 -4.28 -7.60
N ARG A 45 -17.75 -5.05 -8.30
CA ARG A 45 -17.70 -6.52 -8.21
C ARG A 45 -17.33 -7.01 -6.80
N ASP A 46 -16.49 -6.27 -6.09
CA ASP A 46 -16.07 -6.65 -4.73
C ASP A 46 -17.24 -6.50 -3.75
N ASN A 47 -18.06 -5.47 -3.94
CA ASN A 47 -19.28 -5.25 -3.17
C ASN A 47 -20.31 -6.36 -3.44
N LEU A 48 -20.46 -6.82 -4.68
CA LEU A 48 -21.36 -7.92 -5.03
C LEU A 48 -20.95 -9.25 -4.38
N ALA A 49 -19.66 -9.60 -4.41
CA ALA A 49 -19.14 -10.81 -3.77
C ALA A 49 -19.33 -10.77 -2.25
N LEU A 50 -19.05 -9.63 -1.63
CA LEU A 50 -19.29 -9.42 -0.20
C LEU A 50 -20.78 -9.52 0.17
N LEU A 51 -21.67 -8.92 -0.62
CA LEU A 51 -23.12 -9.04 -0.43
C LEU A 51 -23.58 -10.50 -0.53
N GLN A 52 -23.00 -11.29 -1.44
CA GLN A 52 -23.28 -12.72 -1.53
C GLN A 52 -22.82 -13.48 -0.28
N HIS A 53 -21.61 -13.19 0.23
CA HIS A 53 -21.13 -13.80 1.48
C HIS A 53 -22.00 -13.45 2.69
N ILE A 54 -22.51 -12.21 2.76
CA ILE A 54 -23.47 -11.79 3.80
C ILE A 54 -24.80 -12.55 3.65
N LYS A 55 -25.36 -12.62 2.43
CA LYS A 55 -26.61 -13.36 2.16
C LYS A 55 -26.50 -14.83 2.53
N ASN A 56 -25.33 -15.43 2.32
CA ASN A 56 -25.06 -16.82 2.65
C ASN A 56 -24.76 -17.05 4.15
N GLY A 57 -24.79 -16.00 4.99
CA GLY A 57 -24.50 -16.10 6.42
C GLY A 57 -23.03 -16.31 6.76
N CYS A 58 -22.10 -16.16 5.80
CA CYS A 58 -20.66 -16.28 6.04
C CYS A 58 -20.07 -15.06 6.76
N SER A 59 -20.76 -13.92 6.73
CA SER A 59 -20.42 -12.71 7.47
C SER A 59 -21.68 -12.15 8.12
N SER A 60 -21.63 -11.91 9.43
CA SER A 60 -22.70 -11.28 10.20
C SER A 60 -22.62 -9.75 10.18
N ASN A 61 -21.60 -9.18 9.53
CA ASN A 61 -21.30 -7.76 9.65
C ASN A 61 -22.06 -6.90 8.64
N ILE A 62 -23.24 -6.46 9.05
CA ILE A 62 -24.03 -5.45 8.35
C ILE A 62 -23.87 -4.05 8.95
N SER A 63 -23.19 -3.85 10.10
CA SER A 63 -23.02 -2.48 10.64
C SER A 63 -22.05 -2.25 11.81
N SER A 64 -21.43 -3.25 12.45
CA SER A 64 -20.97 -3.07 13.84
C SER A 64 -19.55 -3.50 14.21
N THR A 65 -18.81 -4.24 13.37
CA THR A 65 -17.42 -4.54 13.74
C THR A 65 -16.49 -3.38 13.46
N THR A 66 -15.68 -3.08 14.46
CA THR A 66 -14.49 -2.23 14.37
C THR A 66 -13.22 -3.05 14.56
N GLU A 67 -13.34 -4.39 14.71
CA GLU A 67 -12.21 -5.27 14.95
C GLU A 67 -11.33 -5.39 13.71
N THR A 68 -10.16 -4.77 13.76
CA THR A 68 -9.14 -4.90 12.71
C THR A 68 -8.41 -6.23 12.83
N PHE A 69 -7.75 -6.67 11.76
CA PHE A 69 -6.92 -7.88 11.82
C PHE A 69 -5.80 -7.75 12.87
N GLU A 70 -5.23 -6.57 13.04
CA GLU A 70 -4.25 -6.30 14.11
C GLU A 70 -4.86 -6.51 15.51
N GLN A 71 -6.08 -6.01 15.75
CA GLN A 71 -6.79 -6.23 17.01
C GLN A 71 -7.10 -7.71 17.24
N LEU A 72 -7.47 -8.45 16.19
CA LEU A 72 -7.69 -9.89 16.26
C LEU A 72 -6.39 -10.65 16.59
N VAL A 73 -5.28 -10.30 15.95
CA VAL A 73 -3.96 -10.93 16.22
C VAL A 73 -3.53 -10.67 17.66
N THR A 74 -3.65 -9.43 18.13
CA THR A 74 -3.18 -9.02 19.46
C THR A 74 -4.09 -9.49 20.60
N SER A 75 -5.40 -9.63 20.36
CA SER A 75 -6.35 -10.02 21.42
C SER A 75 -6.69 -11.51 21.43
N LYS A 76 -6.80 -12.16 20.26
CA LYS A 76 -7.24 -13.57 20.14
C LYS A 76 -6.12 -14.52 19.77
N LEU A 77 -5.09 -14.05 19.06
CA LEU A 77 -3.96 -14.87 18.61
C LEU A 77 -2.65 -14.55 19.33
N ALA A 78 -2.72 -13.90 20.50
CA ALA A 78 -1.56 -13.51 21.31
C ALA A 78 -0.67 -14.70 21.73
N SER A 79 -1.22 -15.91 21.78
CA SER A 79 -0.46 -17.14 22.05
C SER A 79 0.41 -17.59 20.87
N LEU A 80 0.09 -17.14 19.64
CA LEU A 80 0.81 -17.49 18.42
C LEU A 80 1.73 -16.37 17.96
N TRP A 81 1.34 -15.12 18.20
CA TRP A 81 2.05 -13.93 17.75
C TRP A 81 2.23 -12.96 18.89
N THR A 82 3.46 -12.44 19.02
CA THR A 82 3.79 -11.38 19.97
C THR A 82 4.21 -10.15 19.21
N VAL A 83 3.58 -9.01 19.51
CA VAL A 83 3.96 -7.72 18.92
C VAL A 83 5.34 -7.33 19.42
N LYS A 84 6.29 -7.18 18.50
CA LYS A 84 7.66 -6.75 18.81
C LYS A 84 7.83 -5.24 18.74
N GLN A 85 7.24 -4.61 17.71
CA GLN A 85 7.43 -3.20 17.41
C GLN A 85 6.16 -2.63 16.79
N THR A 86 5.90 -1.35 17.05
CA THR A 86 4.82 -0.58 16.44
C THR A 86 5.39 0.77 16.01
N ILE A 87 5.41 1.02 14.71
CA ILE A 87 5.85 2.28 14.12
C ILE A 87 4.59 3.05 13.71
N LYS A 88 4.49 4.31 14.13
CA LYS A 88 3.36 5.18 13.79
C LYS A 88 3.85 6.35 12.95
N GLY A 89 3.20 6.57 11.82
CA GLY A 89 3.35 7.78 11.03
C GLY A 89 2.40 8.86 11.54
N GLU A 90 2.92 10.01 11.95
CA GLU A 90 2.14 11.14 12.45
C GLU A 90 2.43 12.43 11.68
N GLY A 91 1.44 13.33 11.60
CA GLY A 91 1.57 14.64 10.96
C GLY A 91 1.85 14.58 9.46
N GLY A 92 1.31 13.56 8.77
CA GLY A 92 1.57 13.36 7.35
C GLY A 92 0.65 14.16 6.42
N TYR A 93 1.17 14.51 5.25
CA TYR A 93 0.44 15.23 4.20
C TYR A 93 0.66 14.58 2.84
N GLY A 94 -0.39 14.61 2.01
CA GLY A 94 -0.38 14.18 0.63
C GLY A 94 -0.42 15.36 -0.34
N TYR A 95 0.43 15.33 -1.35
CA TYR A 95 0.57 16.35 -2.39
C TYR A 95 0.49 15.70 -3.76
N VAL A 96 -0.08 16.40 -4.73
CA VAL A 96 0.03 16.04 -6.15
C VAL A 96 0.83 17.15 -6.82
N VAL A 97 1.93 16.80 -7.44
CA VAL A 97 2.85 17.73 -8.10
C VAL A 97 2.95 17.40 -9.58
N SER A 98 2.86 18.42 -10.41
CA SER A 98 3.12 18.31 -11.85
C SER A 98 4.52 18.84 -12.12
N VAL A 99 5.37 18.03 -12.73
CA VAL A 99 6.76 18.36 -12.99
C VAL A 99 6.97 18.49 -14.50
N PRO A 100 7.26 19.71 -14.99
CA PRO A 100 7.48 19.93 -16.41
C PRO A 100 8.81 19.32 -16.87
N GLY A 101 8.85 18.81 -18.10
CA GLY A 101 10.09 18.40 -18.76
C GLY A 101 10.58 16.99 -18.47
N LEU A 102 9.84 16.20 -17.68
CA LEU A 102 10.12 14.76 -17.49
C LEU A 102 9.44 13.87 -18.54
N LYS A 103 8.47 14.39 -19.30
CA LYS A 103 7.79 13.65 -20.37
C LYS A 103 8.53 13.83 -21.70
N ASP A 104 8.84 12.73 -22.38
CA ASP A 104 9.62 12.73 -23.63
C ASP A 104 8.96 13.51 -24.80
N LYS A 105 7.68 13.88 -24.65
CA LYS A 105 6.89 14.65 -25.63
C LYS A 105 6.52 16.08 -25.16
N GLY A 106 7.18 16.62 -24.13
CA GLY A 106 7.00 18.02 -23.71
C GLY A 106 5.74 18.29 -22.87
N GLY A 107 5.22 17.27 -22.18
CA GLY A 107 4.15 17.41 -21.19
C GLY A 107 4.66 17.39 -19.75
N ASP A 108 3.76 17.67 -18.82
CA ASP A 108 4.02 17.57 -17.38
C ASP A 108 3.80 16.12 -16.91
N GLU A 109 4.71 15.60 -16.11
CA GLU A 109 4.51 14.33 -15.39
C GLU A 109 3.90 14.59 -14.02
N LYS A 110 2.94 13.77 -13.61
CA LYS A 110 2.26 13.94 -12.33
C LYS A 110 2.78 12.92 -11.33
N PHE A 111 3.14 13.40 -10.15
CA PHE A 111 3.54 12.56 -9.02
C PHE A 111 2.63 12.84 -7.83
N LYS A 112 2.29 11.79 -7.10
CA LYS A 112 1.68 11.89 -5.78
C LYS A 112 2.75 11.59 -4.73
N LEU A 113 2.94 12.54 -3.84
CA LEU A 113 3.89 12.48 -2.73
C LEU A 113 3.10 12.39 -1.44
N ARG A 114 3.38 11.40 -0.59
CA ARG A 114 2.85 11.36 0.78
C ARG A 114 4.02 11.37 1.74
N THR A 115 3.95 12.23 2.75
CA THR A 115 5.02 12.40 3.74
C THR A 115 4.51 12.08 5.13
N SER A 116 5.36 11.57 6.01
CA SER A 116 5.01 11.32 7.41
C SER A 116 6.24 11.26 8.31
N ASN A 117 6.10 11.72 9.56
CA ASN A 117 7.12 11.52 10.58
C ASN A 117 6.89 10.15 11.25
N CYS A 118 7.90 9.28 11.22
CA CYS A 118 7.81 7.95 11.81
C CYS A 118 8.31 7.95 13.27
N PHE A 119 7.47 7.46 14.17
CA PHE A 119 7.77 7.30 15.59
C PHE A 119 7.73 5.83 16.01
N LEU A 120 8.76 5.40 16.74
CA LEU A 120 8.81 4.10 17.40
C LEU A 120 8.78 4.34 18.91
N HIS A 121 7.73 3.86 19.59
CA HIS A 121 7.52 4.08 21.03
C HIS A 121 7.61 5.55 21.46
N GLY A 122 7.10 6.47 20.63
CA GLY A 122 7.10 7.92 20.88
C GLY A 122 8.42 8.63 20.54
N LEU A 123 9.46 7.90 20.14
CA LEU A 123 10.72 8.48 19.68
C LEU A 123 10.72 8.62 18.16
N PHE A 124 11.09 9.80 17.67
CA PHE A 124 11.28 10.05 16.24
C PHE A 124 12.38 9.14 15.68
N LYS A 125 12.08 8.43 14.60
CA LYS A 125 13.01 7.52 13.91
C LYS A 125 13.42 8.00 12.54
N GLY A 126 12.54 8.71 11.84
CA GLY A 126 12.85 9.20 10.51
C GLY A 126 11.67 9.86 9.82
N PHE A 127 11.97 10.44 8.67
CA PHE A 127 10.99 11.03 7.78
C PHE A 127 10.72 10.07 6.63
N LEU A 128 9.47 9.66 6.46
CA LEU A 128 9.05 8.76 5.41
C LEU A 128 8.42 9.54 4.27
N ILE A 129 8.83 9.19 3.05
CA ILE A 129 8.28 9.74 1.82
C ILE A 129 7.82 8.56 0.95
N GLU A 130 6.54 8.53 0.64
CA GLU A 130 5.96 7.66 -0.37
C GLU A 130 5.81 8.45 -1.66
N ILE A 131 6.28 7.89 -2.77
CA ILE A 131 6.23 8.51 -4.09
C ILE A 131 5.51 7.57 -5.05
N GLU A 132 4.44 8.07 -5.66
CA GLU A 132 3.62 7.35 -6.63
C GLU A 132 3.62 8.14 -7.94
N HIS A 133 4.03 7.50 -9.04
CA HIS A 133 3.94 8.09 -10.37
C HIS A 133 2.52 7.92 -10.90
N LEU A 134 1.89 9.02 -11.32
CA LEU A 134 0.55 9.01 -11.89
C LEU A 134 0.72 9.03 -13.42
N ASP A 135 0.83 7.83 -14.01
CA ASP A 135 0.76 7.69 -15.47
C ASP A 135 -0.64 8.10 -15.93
N ASP A 136 -0.73 9.20 -16.69
CA ASP A 136 -1.94 9.51 -17.46
C ASP A 136 -2.04 8.45 -18.58
N ASP A 137 -3.14 7.68 -18.57
CA ASP A 137 -3.45 6.54 -19.42
C ASP A 137 -2.67 6.49 -20.76
N ILE A 138 -1.73 5.54 -20.85
CA ILE A 138 -1.31 5.02 -22.16
C ILE A 138 -2.53 4.26 -22.68
N ASP A 139 -3.16 4.79 -23.74
CA ASP A 139 -4.27 4.19 -24.47
C ASP A 139 -4.09 2.66 -24.57
N GLN A 140 -5.12 1.93 -24.14
CA GLN A 140 -5.14 0.48 -23.89
C GLN A 140 -4.93 -0.40 -25.14
N ASP A 141 -4.66 0.16 -26.32
CA ASP A 141 -4.96 -0.54 -27.58
C ASP A 141 -3.82 -1.39 -28.18
N ASP A 142 -2.55 -1.30 -27.73
CA ASP A 142 -1.44 -1.87 -28.53
C ASP A 142 -0.41 -2.79 -27.83
N VAL A 143 -0.63 -3.29 -26.60
CA VAL A 143 0.37 -4.16 -25.93
C VAL A 143 -0.26 -5.35 -25.19
N PRO A 144 0.23 -6.60 -25.39
CA PRO A 144 -0.29 -7.79 -24.71
C PRO A 144 -0.23 -7.66 -23.18
N GLU A 145 -1.35 -8.00 -22.54
CA GLU A 145 -1.79 -7.64 -21.17
C GLU A 145 -0.80 -7.99 -20.03
N GLY A 146 0.13 -8.93 -20.22
CA GLY A 146 1.04 -9.39 -19.16
C GLY A 146 2.35 -8.59 -19.01
N ASN A 147 3.01 -8.25 -20.12
CA ASN A 147 4.31 -7.55 -20.08
C ASN A 147 4.17 -6.03 -19.90
N ASN A 148 2.99 -5.48 -20.14
CA ASN A 148 2.77 -4.05 -20.08
C ASN A 148 2.89 -3.50 -18.65
N LEU A 149 2.45 -4.25 -17.63
CA LEU A 149 2.52 -3.82 -16.23
C LEU A 149 3.95 -3.69 -15.71
N ILE A 150 4.82 -4.65 -16.03
CA ILE A 150 6.23 -4.64 -15.61
C ILE A 150 6.98 -3.48 -16.29
N VAL A 151 6.70 -3.24 -17.57
CA VAL A 151 7.30 -2.11 -18.32
C VAL A 151 6.83 -0.78 -17.74
N LYS A 152 5.52 -0.61 -17.46
CA LYS A 152 4.97 0.58 -16.80
C LYS A 152 5.59 0.82 -15.43
N PHE A 153 5.74 -0.24 -14.63
CA PHE A 153 6.38 -0.17 -13.32
C PHE A 153 7.86 0.27 -13.42
N THR A 154 8.61 -0.32 -14.35
CA THR A 154 10.02 0.03 -14.59
C THR A 154 10.16 1.49 -15.05
N ASN A 155 9.30 1.94 -15.94
CA ASN A 155 9.27 3.34 -16.39
C ASN A 155 8.94 4.29 -15.24
N SER A 156 7.94 3.96 -14.44
CA SER A 156 7.56 4.74 -13.25
C SER A 156 8.72 4.87 -12.26
N ILE A 157 9.47 3.79 -11.99
CA ILE A 157 10.68 3.85 -11.15
C ILE A 157 11.72 4.81 -11.73
N ASN A 158 11.98 4.74 -13.04
CA ASN A 158 12.96 5.61 -13.68
C ASN A 158 12.53 7.08 -13.59
N LYS A 159 11.24 7.39 -13.80
CA LYS A 159 10.72 8.76 -13.62
C LYS A 159 10.85 9.24 -12.17
N ILE A 160 10.60 8.38 -11.19
CA ILE A 160 10.79 8.69 -9.76
C ILE A 160 12.27 8.96 -9.46
N LYS A 161 13.21 8.16 -9.99
CA LYS A 161 14.65 8.42 -9.82
C LYS A 161 15.05 9.78 -10.39
N SER A 162 14.58 10.11 -11.60
CA SER A 162 14.83 11.42 -12.20
C SER A 162 14.25 12.57 -11.36
N LEU A 163 13.08 12.37 -10.74
CA LEU A 163 12.49 13.35 -9.82
C LEU A 163 13.38 13.59 -8.59
N ILE A 164 13.85 12.52 -7.96
CA ILE A 164 14.74 12.55 -6.79
C ILE A 164 16.04 13.29 -7.14
N ASP A 165 16.62 13.01 -8.31
CA ASP A 165 17.85 13.64 -8.78
C ASP A 165 17.65 15.13 -9.10
N LEU A 166 16.54 15.49 -9.75
CA LEU A 166 16.20 16.86 -10.13
C LEU A 166 16.04 17.77 -8.89
N TYR A 167 15.31 17.30 -7.89
CA TYR A 167 15.03 18.05 -6.67
C TYR A 167 16.03 17.78 -5.53
N LYS A 168 17.02 16.92 -5.76
CA LYS A 168 18.09 16.57 -4.81
C LYS A 168 17.55 16.16 -3.44
N PHE A 169 16.71 15.13 -3.43
CA PHE A 169 16.17 14.59 -2.19
C PHE A 169 17.33 14.14 -1.27
N PRO A 170 17.17 14.25 0.07
CA PRO A 170 18.17 13.77 1.02
C PRO A 170 18.47 12.28 0.83
N GLU A 171 19.70 11.87 1.14
CA GLU A 171 20.07 10.46 1.14
C GLU A 171 19.23 9.67 2.15
N GLY A 172 18.71 8.52 1.71
CA GLY A 172 17.86 7.65 2.50
C GLY A 172 17.67 6.29 1.84
N ASN A 173 16.99 5.38 2.54
CA ASN A 173 16.69 4.06 2.02
C ASN A 173 15.53 4.15 1.02
N LEU A 174 15.86 4.07 -0.27
CA LEU A 174 14.89 4.07 -1.35
C LEU A 174 14.55 2.62 -1.72
N CYS A 175 13.29 2.24 -1.52
CA CYS A 175 12.83 0.86 -1.70
C CYS A 175 11.81 0.77 -2.85
N PHE A 176 12.10 -0.09 -3.82
CA PHE A 176 11.21 -0.41 -4.95
C PHE A 176 10.94 -1.90 -5.09
N ASN A 177 11.25 -2.67 -4.03
CA ASN A 177 11.12 -4.12 -4.06
C ASN A 177 9.67 -4.52 -4.28
N VAL A 178 9.48 -5.62 -4.98
CA VAL A 178 8.18 -6.23 -5.22
C VAL A 178 8.14 -7.59 -4.54
N LEU A 179 6.97 -7.99 -4.06
CA LEU A 179 6.78 -9.27 -3.38
C LEU A 179 6.92 -10.42 -4.38
N ASN A 180 6.48 -10.22 -5.62
CA ASN A 180 6.60 -11.19 -6.70
C ASN A 180 6.81 -10.51 -8.06
N GLU A 181 7.98 -10.72 -8.65
CA GLU A 181 8.35 -10.17 -9.97
C GLU A 181 7.43 -10.63 -11.11
N THR A 182 6.80 -11.79 -10.97
CA THR A 182 5.89 -12.35 -11.98
C THR A 182 4.45 -11.91 -11.83
N LYS A 183 4.06 -11.44 -10.63
CA LYS A 183 2.70 -11.03 -10.32
C LYS A 183 2.75 -9.82 -9.40
N LEU A 184 2.70 -8.65 -10.03
CA LEU A 184 2.64 -7.38 -9.32
C LEU A 184 1.29 -7.24 -8.63
N ASP A 185 1.32 -6.88 -7.36
CA ASP A 185 0.12 -6.56 -6.57
C ASP A 185 0.41 -5.31 -5.75
N TYR A 186 -0.20 -4.19 -6.15
CA TYR A 186 0.11 -2.87 -5.64
C TYR A 186 0.14 -2.80 -4.11
N LEU A 187 -0.88 -3.33 -3.43
CA LEU A 187 -0.98 -3.24 -1.96
C LEU A 187 0.07 -4.11 -1.26
N SER A 188 0.31 -5.31 -1.80
CA SER A 188 1.31 -6.21 -1.25
C SER A 188 2.73 -5.70 -1.47
N ASP A 189 3.01 -5.19 -2.67
CA ASP A 189 4.31 -4.61 -3.02
C ASP A 189 4.58 -3.35 -2.17
N LEU A 190 3.57 -2.49 -1.99
CA LEU A 190 3.66 -1.33 -1.10
C LEU A 190 3.97 -1.73 0.34
N CYS A 191 3.28 -2.73 0.87
CA CYS A 191 3.54 -3.21 2.23
C CYS A 191 4.96 -3.78 2.36
N GLN A 192 5.45 -4.50 1.35
CA GLN A 192 6.84 -4.98 1.31
C GLN A 192 7.84 -3.82 1.32
N GLN A 193 7.62 -2.79 0.51
CA GLN A 193 8.47 -1.59 0.45
C GLN A 193 8.52 -0.84 1.79
N TYR A 194 7.38 -0.71 2.46
CA TYR A 194 7.33 -0.14 3.82
C TYR A 194 8.10 -0.99 4.83
N CYS A 195 8.00 -2.33 4.74
CA CYS A 195 8.73 -3.23 5.62
C CYS A 195 10.25 -3.11 5.42
N ASP A 196 10.71 -2.93 4.17
CA ASP A 196 12.13 -2.79 3.87
C ASP A 196 12.65 -1.39 4.25
N ALA A 197 11.86 -0.34 4.03
CA ALA A 197 12.25 1.03 4.36
C ALA A 197 12.33 1.31 5.87
N LEU A 198 11.53 0.60 6.69
CA LEU A 198 11.40 0.82 8.13
C LEU A 198 12.14 -0.23 8.98
N GLN A 199 13.10 -0.96 8.41
CA GLN A 199 14.02 -1.79 9.19
C GLN A 199 15.07 -0.91 9.89
N PHE A 200 14.85 -0.67 11.19
CA PHE A 200 15.76 0.07 12.09
C PHE A 200 16.47 -0.85 13.09
#